data_AF-A0A7V0Q7J7-F1
#
_entry.id   AF-A0A7V0Q7J7-F1
#
_cell.length_a   1.000
_cell.length_b   1.000
_cell.length_c   1.000
_cell.angle_alpha   90.00
_cell.angle_beta   90.00
_cell.angle_gamma   90.00
#
_symmetry.space_group_name_H-M   'P 1'
#
loop_
_entity.id
_entity.type
_entity.pdbx_description
1 polymer ?
#
loop_
_entity_poly.entity_id
_entity_poly.type
_entity_poly.pdbx_seq_one_letter_code
_entity_poly.pdbx_strand_id
1 'polypeptide(L)'
;MEVSVESDEVDAEPEEGFRDRVAEHGRLRAVLESFAYLPPWGALFKKSAPFYAESYWYCMGGITFLMFVYLTISGILLAWLGPFWWLTSPVGRVIKATHYWSAQAFFFFLVLHLIRVWATGAYRGRRRLNWAIG
;
A
#
# COMPACT_ATOMS: atom_id res chain seq x y z
N MET A 1 31.78 38.44 -27.70
CA MET A 1 32.34 37.16 -27.27
C MET A 1 31.16 36.30 -26.89
N GLU A 2 30.59 35.66 -27.92
CA GLU A 2 29.53 34.67 -27.77
C GLU A 2 30.07 33.50 -26.95
N VAL A 3 29.31 33.07 -25.95
CA VAL A 3 29.49 31.77 -25.33
C VAL A 3 28.14 31.07 -25.49
N SER A 4 28.04 30.35 -26.60
CA SER A 4 27.00 29.37 -26.87
C SER A 4 27.09 28.30 -25.80
N VAL A 5 26.13 28.27 -24.89
CA VAL A 5 25.92 27.14 -23.99
C VAL A 5 25.20 26.09 -24.80
N GLU A 6 26.01 25.17 -25.32
CA GLU A 6 25.68 23.88 -25.91
C GLU A 6 24.53 23.22 -25.14
N SER A 7 23.49 22.85 -25.88
CA SER A 7 22.39 22.01 -25.46
C SER A 7 22.90 20.58 -25.22
N ASP A 8 23.21 20.25 -23.97
CA ASP A 8 23.31 18.85 -23.53
C ASP A 8 21.88 18.26 -23.40
N GLU A 9 21.26 18.01 -24.55
CA GLU A 9 20.24 16.96 -24.69
C GLU A 9 20.95 15.61 -24.47
N VAL A 10 21.14 15.23 -23.21
CA VAL A 10 21.48 13.85 -22.85
C VAL A 10 20.17 13.06 -22.86
N ASP A 11 19.80 12.63 -24.07
CA ASP A 11 18.82 11.58 -24.30
C ASP A 11 19.24 10.34 -23.51
N ALA A 12 18.51 10.09 -22.41
CA ALA A 12 18.67 8.89 -21.62
C ALA A 12 18.13 7.69 -22.41
N GLU A 13 19.00 7.10 -23.22
CA GLU A 13 18.80 5.80 -23.90
C GLU A 13 18.35 4.74 -22.87
N PRO A 14 17.08 4.29 -22.91
CA PRO A 14 16.56 3.32 -21.94
C PRO A 14 16.92 1.86 -22.28
N GLU A 15 17.55 1.59 -23.44
CA GLU A 15 17.75 0.23 -23.95
C GLU A 15 19.10 -0.42 -23.58
N GLU A 16 20.19 0.34 -23.36
CA GLU A 16 21.51 -0.27 -23.14
C GLU A 16 21.68 -0.85 -21.72
N GLY A 17 21.10 -0.22 -20.70
CA GLY A 17 21.27 -0.67 -19.31
C GLY A 17 20.60 -2.03 -18.99
N PHE A 18 19.54 -2.44 -19.70
CA PHE A 18 18.87 -3.71 -19.44
C PHE A 18 19.68 -4.91 -19.93
N ARG A 19 20.34 -4.79 -21.09
CA ARG A 19 21.12 -5.86 -21.71
C ARG A 19 22.41 -6.13 -20.92
N ASP A 20 23.04 -5.08 -20.41
CA ASP A 20 24.23 -5.17 -19.55
C ASP A 20 23.90 -5.82 -18.20
N ARG A 21 22.76 -5.48 -17.57
CA ARG A 21 22.31 -6.12 -16.31
C ARG A 21 21.97 -7.59 -16.46
N VAL A 22 21.44 -7.99 -17.63
CA VAL A 22 21.12 -9.40 -17.94
C VAL A 22 22.38 -10.25 -18.06
N ALA A 23 23.46 -9.68 -18.58
CA ALA A 23 24.76 -10.36 -18.72
C ALA A 23 25.43 -10.62 -17.36
N GLU A 24 25.27 -9.71 -16.39
CA GLU A 24 25.96 -9.77 -15.09
C GLU A 24 25.19 -10.56 -14.01
N HIS A 25 23.87 -10.37 -13.90
CA HIS A 25 23.06 -10.94 -12.81
C HIS A 25 22.08 -12.05 -13.25
N GLY A 26 22.02 -12.35 -14.55
CA GLY A 26 21.08 -13.29 -15.14
C GLY A 26 19.68 -12.70 -15.29
N ARG A 27 18.95 -13.18 -16.31
CA ARG A 27 17.64 -12.63 -16.75
C ARG A 27 16.63 -12.45 -15.61
N LEU A 28 16.59 -13.37 -14.66
CA LEU A 28 15.62 -13.33 -13.56
C LEU A 28 15.87 -12.18 -12.58
N ARG A 29 17.13 -11.94 -12.19
CA ARG A 29 17.47 -10.85 -11.25
C ARG A 29 17.38 -9.48 -11.93
N ALA A 30 17.82 -9.38 -13.17
CA ALA A 30 17.71 -8.15 -13.96
C ALA A 30 16.24 -7.73 -14.18
N VAL A 31 15.34 -8.70 -14.42
CA VAL A 31 13.89 -8.43 -14.52
C VAL A 31 13.31 -7.99 -13.18
N LEU A 32 13.73 -8.59 -12.07
CA LEU A 32 13.30 -8.19 -10.72
C LEU A 32 13.75 -6.77 -10.36
N GLU A 33 15.00 -6.41 -10.66
CA GLU A 33 15.55 -5.08 -10.41
C GLU A 33 14.94 -4.01 -11.32
N SER A 34 14.62 -4.39 -12.56
CA SER A 34 13.86 -3.51 -13.47
C SER A 34 12.44 -3.28 -12.96
N PHE A 35 11.82 -4.28 -12.30
CA PHE A 35 10.53 -4.14 -11.63
C PHE A 35 10.56 -3.10 -10.51
N ALA A 36 11.67 -3.01 -9.77
CA ALA A 36 11.86 -1.99 -8.73
C ALA A 36 12.03 -0.56 -9.29
N TYR A 37 12.50 -0.43 -10.54
CA TYR A 37 12.66 0.85 -11.23
C TYR A 37 11.41 1.34 -12.00
N LEU A 38 10.35 0.54 -12.06
CA LEU A 38 9.11 0.98 -12.70
C LEU A 38 8.55 2.23 -11.99
N PRO A 39 8.18 3.27 -12.76
CA PRO A 39 7.87 4.62 -12.26
C PRO A 39 6.88 4.70 -11.07
N PRO A 40 5.83 3.86 -10.95
CA PRO A 40 4.93 3.94 -9.79
C PRO A 40 5.54 3.35 -8.50
N TRP A 41 6.50 2.42 -8.59
CA TRP A 41 7.04 1.69 -7.43
C TRP A 41 8.32 2.33 -6.89
N GLY A 42 9.25 2.73 -7.76
CA GLY A 42 10.52 3.36 -7.34
C GLY A 42 10.32 4.69 -6.61
N ALA A 43 9.33 5.49 -7.03
CA ALA A 43 8.99 6.75 -6.38
C ALA A 43 8.22 6.57 -5.05
N LEU A 44 7.59 5.41 -4.84
CA LEU A 44 6.84 5.09 -3.63
C LEU A 44 7.80 4.79 -2.47
N PHE A 45 8.83 3.99 -2.72
CA PHE A 45 9.79 3.55 -1.70
C PHE A 45 10.90 4.57 -1.39
N LYS A 46 11.08 5.61 -2.22
CA LYS A 46 12.12 6.63 -2.03
C LYS A 46 11.73 7.74 -1.04
N LYS A 47 10.48 7.76 -0.54
CA LYS A 47 10.02 8.79 0.41
C LYS A 47 10.41 8.41 1.83
N SER A 48 11.43 9.06 2.37
CA SER A 48 11.80 8.96 3.78
C SER A 48 10.69 9.56 4.66
N ALA A 49 10.21 8.80 5.64
CA ALA A 49 9.19 9.26 6.58
C ALA A 49 9.82 10.21 7.61
N PRO A 50 9.22 11.39 7.88
CA PRO A 50 9.72 12.30 8.90
C PRO A 50 9.50 11.71 10.31
N PHE A 51 10.40 12.02 11.25
CA PHE A 51 10.49 11.39 12.59
C PHE A 51 9.20 11.41 13.44
N TYR A 52 8.27 12.34 13.19
CA TYR A 52 6.96 12.39 13.86
C TYR A 52 5.93 11.38 13.33
N ALA A 53 6.16 10.83 12.13
CA ALA A 53 5.28 9.85 11.46
C ALA A 53 5.40 8.43 12.04
N GLU A 54 6.42 8.16 12.86
CA GLU A 54 6.61 6.91 13.61
C GLU A 54 5.74 6.82 14.87
N SER A 55 4.91 7.83 15.14
CA SER A 55 4.04 7.82 16.31
C SER A 55 2.93 6.77 16.15
N TYR A 56 2.60 6.05 17.23
CA TYR A 56 1.53 5.04 17.27
C TYR A 56 0.20 5.54 16.66
N TRP A 57 -0.10 6.84 16.84
CA TRP A 57 -1.26 7.52 16.28
C TRP A 57 -1.33 7.57 14.74
N TYR A 58 -0.19 7.48 14.04
CA TYR A 58 -0.14 7.41 12.56
C TYR A 58 -0.32 5.97 12.06
N CYS A 59 0.11 4.95 12.83
CA CYS A 59 -0.06 3.53 12.47
C CYS A 59 -1.52 3.05 12.46
N MET A 60 -2.42 3.76 13.15
CA MET A 60 -3.84 3.37 13.21
C MET A 60 -4.51 3.29 11.83
N GLY A 61 -4.13 4.16 10.88
CA GLY A 61 -4.63 4.09 9.50
C GLY A 61 -4.13 2.86 8.73
N GLY A 62 -2.89 2.44 8.98
CA GLY A 62 -2.34 1.21 8.39
C GLY A 62 -3.04 -0.04 8.94
N ILE A 63 -3.33 -0.04 10.25
CA ILE A 63 -4.06 -1.15 10.90
C ILE A 63 -5.48 -1.26 10.34
N THR A 64 -6.21 -0.15 10.15
CA THR A 64 -7.55 -0.19 9.54
C THR A 64 -7.52 -0.76 8.12
N PHE A 65 -6.52 -0.39 7.33
CA PHE A 65 -6.37 -0.94 5.97
C PHE A 65 -6.07 -2.44 5.98
N LEU A 66 -5.18 -2.91 6.86
CA LEU A 66 -4.88 -4.33 7.01
C LEU A 66 -6.11 -5.14 7.41
N MET A 67 -6.92 -4.61 8.35
CA MET A 67 -8.16 -5.24 8.78
C MET A 67 -9.20 -5.29 7.65
N PHE A 68 -9.29 -4.24 6.82
CA PHE A 68 -10.15 -4.23 5.63
C PHE A 68 -9.76 -5.31 4.61
N VAL A 69 -8.46 -5.47 4.35
CA VAL A 69 -7.95 -6.55 3.48
C VAL A 69 -8.29 -7.92 4.06
N TYR A 70 -8.08 -8.12 5.36
CA TYR A 70 -8.44 -9.37 6.03
C TYR A 70 -9.95 -9.67 5.93
N LEU A 71 -10.80 -8.68 6.19
CA LEU A 71 -12.26 -8.77 6.05
C LEU A 71 -12.68 -9.12 4.63
N THR A 72 -12.05 -8.52 3.64
CA THR A 72 -12.32 -8.80 2.22
C THR A 72 -11.97 -10.24 1.86
N ILE A 73 -10.78 -10.71 2.23
CA ILE A 73 -10.33 -12.08 1.93
C ILE A 73 -11.20 -13.11 2.66
N SER A 74 -11.41 -12.92 3.97
CA SER A 74 -12.24 -13.82 4.76
C SER A 74 -13.72 -13.79 4.33
N GLY A 75 -14.22 -12.63 3.89
CA GLY A 75 -15.57 -12.48 3.33
C GLY A 75 -15.74 -13.19 1.99
N ILE A 76 -14.75 -13.09 1.08
CA ILE A 76 -14.75 -13.84 -0.19
C ILE A 76 -14.68 -15.34 0.08
N LEU A 77 -13.82 -15.76 1.01
CA LEU A 77 -13.68 -17.17 1.39
C LEU A 77 -15.01 -17.72 1.94
N LEU A 78 -15.67 -16.98 2.83
CA LEU A 78 -17.00 -17.34 3.32
C LEU A 78 -18.05 -17.27 2.20
N ALA A 79 -18.03 -16.30 1.30
CA ALA A 79 -18.99 -16.28 0.19
C ALA A 79 -18.86 -17.52 -0.74
N TRP A 80 -17.63 -17.99 -0.96
CA TRP A 80 -17.36 -19.11 -1.86
C TRP A 80 -17.72 -20.47 -1.23
N LEU A 81 -17.30 -20.76 0.01
CA LEU A 81 -17.46 -22.08 0.61
C LEU A 81 -18.91 -22.44 1.02
N GLY A 82 -19.81 -21.47 1.04
CA GLY A 82 -21.25 -21.66 1.29
C GLY A 82 -21.68 -22.08 2.72
N PRO A 83 -22.98 -21.88 3.07
CA PRO A 83 -23.52 -22.03 4.44
C PRO A 83 -23.25 -23.35 5.13
N PHE A 84 -23.20 -24.42 4.35
CA PHE A 84 -22.99 -25.77 4.86
C PHE A 84 -21.60 -25.93 5.49
N TRP A 85 -20.58 -25.25 4.98
CA TRP A 85 -19.19 -25.46 5.39
C TRP A 85 -18.85 -24.82 6.74
N TRP A 86 -19.29 -23.58 7.01
CA TRP A 86 -19.02 -22.91 8.29
C TRP A 86 -19.95 -23.33 9.44
N LEU A 87 -20.99 -24.11 9.17
CA LEU A 87 -21.83 -24.71 10.20
C LEU A 87 -21.30 -26.08 10.61
N THR A 88 -20.85 -26.89 9.66
CA THR A 88 -20.41 -28.27 9.91
C THR A 88 -18.95 -28.35 10.37
N SER A 89 -18.04 -27.66 9.67
CA SER A 89 -16.60 -27.77 9.96
C SER A 89 -16.17 -26.91 11.16
N PRO A 90 -15.24 -27.40 12.01
CA PRO A 90 -14.68 -26.61 13.11
C PRO A 90 -13.85 -25.43 12.58
N VAL A 91 -13.14 -25.60 11.46
CA VAL A 91 -12.34 -24.54 10.82
C VAL A 91 -13.24 -23.41 10.32
N GLY A 92 -14.33 -23.71 9.63
CA GLY A 92 -15.26 -22.69 9.15
C GLY A 92 -15.96 -21.93 10.28
N ARG A 93 -16.20 -22.57 11.43
CA ARG A 93 -16.69 -21.88 12.64
C ARG A 93 -15.68 -20.86 13.17
N VAL A 94 -14.39 -21.19 13.20
CA VAL A 94 -13.32 -20.27 13.61
C VAL A 94 -13.22 -19.11 12.63
N ILE A 95 -13.15 -19.36 11.31
CA ILE A 95 -13.05 -18.30 10.30
C ILE A 95 -14.23 -17.33 10.39
N LYS A 96 -15.45 -17.84 10.54
CA LYS A 96 -16.65 -17.00 10.72
C LYS A 96 -16.56 -16.16 11.99
N ALA A 97 -16.12 -16.74 13.10
CA ALA A 97 -15.95 -16.01 14.36
C ALA A 97 -14.87 -14.94 14.23
N THR A 98 -13.72 -15.26 13.65
CA THR A 98 -12.64 -14.29 13.42
C THR A 98 -13.08 -13.18 12.47
N HIS A 99 -13.81 -13.49 11.39
CA HIS A 99 -14.38 -12.48 10.50
C HIS A 99 -15.31 -11.51 11.26
N TYR A 100 -16.20 -12.02 12.12
CA TYR A 100 -17.07 -11.20 12.96
C TYR A 100 -16.29 -10.31 13.94
N TRP A 101 -15.32 -10.87 14.66
CA TRP A 101 -14.48 -10.11 15.59
C TRP A 101 -13.60 -9.08 14.88
N SER A 102 -13.07 -9.40 13.71
CA SER A 102 -12.31 -8.48 12.87
C SER A 102 -13.17 -7.33 12.36
N ALA A 103 -14.46 -7.56 12.07
CA ALA A 103 -15.38 -6.48 11.68
C ALA A 103 -15.55 -5.48 12.83
N GLN A 104 -15.74 -5.97 14.06
CA GLN A 104 -15.84 -5.12 15.25
C GLN A 104 -14.55 -4.32 15.48
N ALA A 105 -13.39 -4.98 15.39
CA ALA A 105 -12.10 -4.32 15.51
C ALA A 105 -11.86 -3.28 14.40
N PHE A 106 -12.26 -3.58 13.16
CA PHE A 106 -12.15 -2.65 12.04
C PHE A 106 -12.92 -1.35 12.30
N PHE A 107 -14.19 -1.44 12.73
CA PHE A 107 -14.97 -0.24 13.05
C PHE A 107 -14.36 0.55 14.22
N PHE A 108 -13.85 -0.14 15.25
CA PHE A 108 -13.18 0.52 16.37
C PHE A 108 -11.95 1.32 15.93
N PHE A 109 -11.05 0.71 15.15
CA PHE A 109 -9.86 1.40 14.64
C PHE A 109 -10.19 2.49 13.61
N LEU A 110 -11.25 2.30 12.81
CA LEU A 110 -11.74 3.30 11.86
C LEU A 110 -12.15 4.58 12.59
N VAL A 111 -12.97 4.45 13.64
CA VAL A 111 -13.40 5.59 14.45
C VAL A 111 -12.20 6.28 15.10
N LEU A 112 -11.26 5.51 15.66
CA LEU A 112 -10.04 6.08 16.24
C LEU A 112 -9.19 6.83 15.18
N HIS A 113 -9.10 6.30 13.96
CA HIS A 113 -8.43 6.98 12.85
C HIS A 113 -9.11 8.31 12.50
N LEU A 114 -10.44 8.33 12.41
CA LEU A 114 -11.22 9.53 12.13
C LEU A 114 -11.08 10.59 13.25
N ILE A 115 -11.17 10.19 14.51
CA ILE A 115 -10.94 11.08 15.67
C ILE A 115 -9.55 11.70 15.58
N ARG A 116 -8.54 10.91 15.24
CA ARG A 116 -7.17 11.39 15.10
C ARG A 116 -7.02 12.36 13.92
N VAL A 117 -7.63 12.09 12.77
CA VAL A 117 -7.62 13.00 11.60
C VAL A 117 -8.30 14.31 11.93
N TRP A 118 -9.39 14.27 12.72
CA TRP A 118 -10.06 15.45 13.25
C TRP A 118 -9.17 16.22 14.24
N ALA A 119 -8.57 15.54 15.23
CA ALA A 119 -7.71 16.16 16.25
C ALA A 119 -6.44 16.78 15.67
N THR A 120 -5.82 16.14 14.67
CA THR A 120 -4.62 16.65 13.98
C THR A 120 -4.93 17.71 12.92
N GLY A 121 -6.21 18.05 12.70
CA GLY A 121 -6.62 19.07 11.73
C GLY A 121 -6.28 18.72 10.27
N ALA A 122 -5.98 17.46 9.98
CA ALA A 122 -5.45 17.00 8.69
C ALA A 122 -6.45 17.13 7.53
N TYR A 123 -7.71 17.48 7.82
CA TYR A 123 -8.77 17.75 6.85
C TYR A 123 -8.71 19.16 6.21
N ARG A 124 -7.92 20.09 6.77
CA ARG A 124 -7.79 21.46 6.21
C ARG A 124 -6.74 21.52 5.09
N GLY A 125 -7.01 22.30 4.04
CA GLY A 125 -6.08 22.59 2.96
C GLY A 125 -6.20 21.69 1.73
N ARG A 126 -5.07 21.37 1.08
CA ARG A 126 -4.99 20.66 -0.22
C ARG A 126 -5.41 19.18 -0.16
N ARG A 127 -5.70 18.65 1.02
CA ARG A 127 -6.05 17.24 1.29
C ARG A 127 -7.54 17.01 1.55
N ARG A 128 -8.38 18.02 1.28
CA ARG A 128 -9.85 17.93 1.38
C ARG A 128 -10.46 16.82 0.54
N LEU A 129 -9.91 16.54 -0.64
CA LEU A 129 -10.35 15.42 -1.49
C LEU A 129 -10.09 14.07 -0.82
N ASN A 130 -8.93 13.91 -0.18
CA ASN A 130 -8.61 12.69 0.56
C ASN A 130 -9.50 12.51 1.79
N TRP A 131 -9.99 13.60 2.38
CA TRP A 131 -11.00 13.56 3.44
C TRP A 131 -12.40 13.23 2.91
N ALA A 132 -12.75 13.62 1.69
CA ALA A 132 -14.04 13.30 1.10
C ALA A 132 -14.12 11.83 0.62
N ILE A 133 -12.97 11.24 0.25
CA ILE A 133 -12.87 9.85 -0.23
C ILE A 133 -12.75 8.85 0.92
N GLY A 134 -12.04 9.23 1.99
CA GLY A 134 -11.88 8.42 3.19
C GLY A 134 -13.15 8.35 4.01
#